data_AF-A0A3L6FPL4-F1
#
_entry.id   AF-A0A3L6FPL4-F1
#
_cell.length_a   1.000
_cell.length_b   1.000
_cell.length_c   1.000
_cell.angle_alpha   90.00
_cell.angle_beta   90.00
_cell.angle_gamma   90.00
#
_symmetry.space_group_name_H-M   'P 1'
#
loop_
_entity.id
_entity.type
_entity.pdbx_description
1 polymer ?
#
loop_
_entity_poly.entity_id
_entity_poly.type
_entity_poly.pdbx_seq_one_letter_code
_entity_poly.pdbx_strand_id
1 'polypeptide(L)'
;MDAFLSCLDDGPTASPPRAAPPPSPALSARDLYSFICSGPLVDRIGYTKEKVADSIGRWLRCGVDVARLLRLDELQLSEAEKARVYQFYIPVFLWCEDQVIEHRAKYSEGDDIPPLVIGVSAPQGSGKTTLVFALDYLFQVAGRKSATLSIDDFYLTAKEQNELRDRYPGNALLESAFGGRGDRADPSVWPEVEGPLEVVFFEGWMLGFKPLPNEVVKAVDPQAII
;
A
#
# COMPACT_ATOMS: atom_id res chain seq x y z
N MET A 1 -20.35 8.11 66.40
CA MET A 1 -20.02 8.44 64.99
C MET A 1 -18.77 7.65 64.64
N ASP A 2 -18.82 6.34 64.79
CA ASP A 2 -19.53 5.38 63.90
C ASP A 2 -18.85 5.39 62.53
N ALA A 3 -18.50 4.30 61.88
CA ALA A 3 -18.58 2.86 62.08
C ALA A 3 -17.90 2.28 60.81
N PHE A 4 -17.76 0.96 60.71
CA PHE A 4 -17.42 0.22 59.49
C PHE A 4 -15.94 0.22 59.04
N LEU A 5 -15.15 -0.55 59.78
CA LEU A 5 -14.40 -1.65 59.16
C LEU A 5 -15.40 -2.72 58.69
N SER A 6 -15.48 -3.00 57.38
CA SER A 6 -15.68 -4.35 56.80
C SER A 6 -15.82 -4.33 55.27
N CYS A 7 -15.05 -5.23 54.64
CA CYS A 7 -15.33 -5.98 53.41
C CYS A 7 -15.62 -5.23 52.10
N LEU A 8 -14.75 -5.37 51.09
CA LEU A 8 -14.88 -6.37 50.00
C LEU A 8 -13.74 -6.22 48.98
N ASP A 9 -13.11 -7.35 48.66
CA ASP A 9 -12.31 -7.55 47.45
C ASP A 9 -13.19 -7.34 46.22
N ASP A 10 -12.80 -6.43 45.32
CA ASP A 10 -13.25 -6.43 43.93
C ASP A 10 -12.02 -6.44 43.03
N GLY A 11 -11.55 -7.65 42.71
CA GLY A 11 -10.65 -7.85 41.58
C GLY A 11 -11.31 -7.43 40.27
N PRO A 12 -10.54 -7.08 39.23
CA PRO A 12 -11.10 -6.70 37.94
C PRO A 12 -11.90 -7.87 37.36
N THR A 13 -13.22 -7.71 37.27
CA THR A 13 -14.10 -8.65 36.58
C THR A 13 -13.77 -8.64 35.10
N ALA A 14 -13.02 -9.66 34.68
CA ALA A 14 -12.79 -9.94 33.27
C ALA A 14 -14.16 -10.16 32.60
N SER A 15 -14.51 -9.26 31.69
CA SER A 15 -15.63 -9.49 30.78
C SER A 15 -15.36 -10.79 30.02
N PRO A 16 -16.36 -11.67 29.83
CA PRO A 16 -16.16 -12.90 29.08
C PRO A 16 -15.67 -12.55 27.67
N PRO A 17 -14.74 -13.34 27.10
CA PRO A 17 -14.30 -13.12 25.73
C PRO A 17 -15.52 -13.16 24.83
N ARG A 18 -15.74 -12.05 24.10
CA ARG A 18 -16.80 -11.96 23.09
C ARG A 18 -16.58 -13.11 22.12
N ALA A 19 -17.53 -14.05 22.09
CA ALA A 19 -17.44 -15.21 21.20
C ALA A 19 -17.17 -14.72 19.78
N ALA A 20 -16.13 -15.26 19.16
CA ALA A 20 -15.87 -15.02 17.75
C ALA A 20 -17.14 -15.41 16.96
N PRO A 21 -17.60 -14.56 16.02
CA PRO A 21 -18.72 -14.93 15.17
C PRO A 21 -18.42 -16.28 14.50
N PRO A 22 -19.46 -17.11 14.26
CA PRO A 22 -19.26 -18.43 13.69
C PRO A 22 -18.53 -18.32 12.35
N PRO A 23 -17.65 -19.30 12.04
CA PRO A 23 -16.94 -19.36 10.79
C PRO A 23 -17.91 -19.22 9.61
N SER A 24 -17.66 -18.25 8.73
CA SER A 24 -18.42 -18.13 7.48
C SER A 24 -18.05 -19.32 6.60
N PRO A 25 -19.01 -20.07 6.04
CA PRO A 25 -18.67 -21.18 5.15
C PRO A 25 -17.78 -20.69 4.01
N ALA A 26 -16.81 -21.52 3.61
CA ALA A 26 -15.92 -21.24 2.48
C ALA A 26 -16.77 -20.78 1.28
N LEU A 27 -16.49 -19.58 0.78
CA LEU A 27 -17.29 -18.94 -0.26
C LEU A 27 -17.33 -19.81 -1.52
N SER A 28 -18.54 -20.09 -2.01
CA SER A 28 -18.67 -20.63 -3.36
C SER A 28 -18.16 -19.58 -4.37
N ALA A 29 -17.65 -20.02 -5.52
CA ALA A 29 -17.18 -19.09 -6.56
C ALA A 29 -18.27 -18.09 -7.00
N ARG A 30 -19.55 -18.49 -6.91
CA ARG A 30 -20.71 -17.65 -7.24
C ARG A 30 -20.98 -16.56 -6.19
N ASP A 31 -20.83 -16.89 -4.91
CA ASP A 31 -21.00 -15.93 -3.82
C ASP A 31 -19.86 -14.92 -3.83
N LEU A 32 -18.63 -15.39 -4.08
CA LEU A 32 -17.46 -14.54 -4.21
C LEU A 32 -17.57 -13.59 -5.41
N TYR A 33 -18.01 -14.08 -6.57
CA TYR A 33 -18.26 -13.24 -7.75
C TYR A 33 -19.23 -12.10 -7.43
N SER A 34 -20.35 -12.42 -6.79
CA SER A 34 -21.37 -11.44 -6.41
C SER A 34 -20.82 -10.42 -5.42
N PHE A 35 -19.98 -10.87 -4.49
CA PHE A 35 -19.27 -10.01 -3.53
C PHE A 35 -18.24 -9.10 -4.21
N ILE A 36 -17.42 -9.60 -5.13
CA ILE A 36 -16.46 -8.77 -5.89
C ILE A 36 -17.20 -7.69 -6.66
N CYS A 37 -18.26 -8.07 -7.37
CA CYS A 37 -19.05 -7.15 -8.20
C CYS A 37 -19.84 -6.09 -7.41
N SER A 38 -20.01 -6.26 -6.09
CA SER A 38 -20.60 -5.22 -5.23
C SER A 38 -19.57 -4.23 -4.67
N GLY A 39 -18.27 -4.49 -4.89
CA GLY A 39 -17.19 -3.65 -4.43
C GLY A 39 -17.10 -2.30 -5.17
N PRO A 40 -16.54 -1.26 -4.55
CA PRO A 40 -16.55 0.10 -5.09
C PRO A 40 -15.54 0.34 -6.22
N LEU A 41 -14.61 -0.60 -6.44
CA LEU A 41 -13.49 -0.42 -7.36
C LEU A 41 -13.66 -1.06 -8.73
N VAL A 42 -14.50 -2.09 -8.88
CA VAL A 42 -14.64 -2.84 -10.14
C VAL A 42 -14.93 -1.90 -11.32
N ASP A 43 -15.96 -1.06 -11.19
CA ASP A 43 -16.31 -0.11 -12.25
C ASP A 43 -15.23 0.99 -12.42
N ARG A 44 -14.57 1.39 -11.32
CA ARG A 44 -13.55 2.46 -11.33
C ARG A 44 -12.26 2.05 -12.05
N ILE A 45 -11.93 0.76 -12.00
CA ILE A 45 -10.79 0.21 -12.74
C ILE A 45 -11.16 -0.19 -14.18
N GLY A 46 -12.39 0.11 -14.62
CA GLY A 46 -12.88 -0.21 -15.96
C GLY A 46 -13.21 -1.68 -16.18
N TYR A 47 -13.39 -2.47 -15.12
CA TYR A 47 -13.78 -3.88 -15.23
C TYR A 47 -15.29 -4.01 -15.35
N THR A 48 -15.75 -4.83 -16.30
CA THR A 48 -17.15 -5.25 -16.35
C THR A 48 -17.38 -6.50 -15.51
N LYS A 49 -18.64 -6.78 -15.21
CA LYS A 49 -19.06 -8.02 -14.54
C LYS A 49 -18.61 -9.26 -15.31
N GLU A 50 -18.68 -9.20 -16.63
CA GLU A 50 -18.22 -10.26 -17.53
C GLU A 50 -16.69 -10.45 -17.42
N LYS A 51 -15.91 -9.36 -17.45
CA LYS A 51 -14.43 -9.44 -17.25
C LYS A 51 -14.08 -10.05 -15.89
N VAL A 52 -14.84 -9.75 -14.84
CA VAL A 52 -14.66 -10.37 -13.52
C VAL A 52 -14.99 -11.87 -13.57
N ALA A 53 -16.10 -12.26 -14.20
CA ALA A 53 -16.48 -13.66 -14.33
C ALA A 53 -15.43 -14.48 -15.09
N ASP A 54 -14.96 -13.96 -16.23
CA ASP A 54 -13.96 -14.61 -17.09
C ASP A 54 -12.60 -14.76 -16.39
N SER A 55 -12.29 -13.87 -15.46
CA SER A 55 -11.04 -13.87 -14.71
C SER A 55 -11.15 -14.39 -13.28
N ILE A 56 -12.30 -14.94 -12.84
CA ILE A 56 -12.57 -15.27 -11.43
C ILE A 56 -11.53 -16.20 -10.80
N GLY A 57 -10.95 -17.12 -11.59
CA GLY A 57 -9.85 -17.98 -11.13
C GLY A 57 -8.58 -17.21 -10.75
N ARG A 58 -8.31 -16.08 -11.41
CA ARG A 58 -7.21 -15.17 -11.06
C ARG A 58 -7.49 -14.45 -9.75
N TRP A 59 -8.73 -13.96 -9.56
CA TRP A 59 -9.15 -13.35 -8.30
C TRP A 59 -8.97 -14.30 -7.12
N LEU A 60 -9.39 -15.56 -7.27
CA LEU A 60 -9.21 -16.59 -6.23
C LEU A 60 -7.73 -16.82 -5.88
N ARG A 61 -6.86 -16.97 -6.89
CA ARG A 61 -5.42 -17.15 -6.65
C ARG A 61 -4.79 -15.95 -5.93
N CYS A 62 -5.04 -14.74 -6.43
CA CYS A 62 -4.54 -13.52 -5.80
C CYS A 62 -5.09 -13.38 -4.37
N GLY A 63 -6.34 -13.79 -4.12
CA GLY A 63 -6.94 -13.75 -2.80
C GLY A 63 -6.25 -14.67 -1.80
N VAL A 64 -5.88 -15.87 -2.21
CA VAL A 64 -5.07 -16.80 -1.41
C VAL A 64 -3.68 -16.20 -1.14
N ASP A 65 -3.03 -15.65 -2.15
CA ASP A 65 -1.70 -15.04 -2.03
C ASP A 65 -1.70 -13.86 -1.05
N VAL A 66 -2.68 -12.96 -1.14
CA VAL A 66 -2.83 -11.83 -0.21
C VAL A 66 -3.21 -12.31 1.19
N ALA A 67 -4.13 -13.28 1.33
CA ALA A 67 -4.51 -13.79 2.64
C ALA A 67 -3.29 -14.39 3.37
N ARG A 68 -2.47 -15.17 2.68
CA ARG A 68 -1.23 -15.73 3.22
C ARG A 68 -0.22 -14.65 3.59
N LEU A 69 -0.01 -13.67 2.71
CA LEU A 69 0.89 -12.55 2.96
C LEU A 69 0.50 -11.79 4.25
N LEU A 70 -0.80 -11.59 4.45
CA LEU A 70 -1.36 -10.89 5.60
C LEU A 70 -1.61 -11.81 6.82
N ARG A 71 -1.24 -13.09 6.74
CA ARG A 71 -1.45 -14.13 7.77
C ARG A 71 -2.92 -14.27 8.21
N LEU A 72 -3.83 -14.16 7.25
CA LEU A 72 -5.27 -14.37 7.44
C LEU A 72 -5.62 -15.84 7.17
N ASP A 73 -6.69 -16.33 7.80
CA ASP A 73 -7.24 -17.65 7.49
C ASP A 73 -8.00 -17.59 6.15
N GLU A 74 -7.37 -18.07 5.08
CA GLU A 74 -7.92 -18.07 3.73
C GLU A 74 -9.25 -18.84 3.60
N LEU A 75 -9.53 -19.77 4.51
CA LEU A 75 -10.77 -20.54 4.54
C LEU A 75 -11.87 -19.82 5.33
N GLN A 76 -11.51 -18.86 6.19
CA GLN A 76 -12.38 -18.24 7.20
C GLN A 76 -12.17 -16.72 7.33
N LEU A 77 -12.13 -16.03 6.19
CA LEU A 77 -12.08 -14.56 6.19
C LEU A 77 -13.37 -13.96 6.74
N SER A 78 -13.25 -12.99 7.65
CA SER A 78 -14.34 -12.10 8.03
C SER A 78 -14.77 -11.22 6.85
N GLU A 79 -15.95 -10.62 6.91
CA GLU A 79 -16.44 -9.71 5.86
C GLU A 79 -15.49 -8.52 5.61
N ALA A 80 -14.88 -7.98 6.67
CA ALA A 80 -13.91 -6.89 6.55
C ALA A 80 -12.61 -7.34 5.85
N GLU A 81 -12.14 -8.56 6.16
CA GLU A 81 -10.97 -9.13 5.50
C GLU A 81 -11.26 -9.47 4.04
N LYS A 82 -12.44 -10.03 3.74
CA LYS A 82 -12.90 -10.26 2.36
C LYS A 82 -12.96 -8.95 1.58
N ALA A 83 -13.52 -7.89 2.15
CA ALA A 83 -13.58 -6.58 1.49
C ALA A 83 -12.17 -6.03 1.23
N ARG A 84 -11.27 -6.11 2.21
CA ARG A 84 -9.86 -5.70 2.05
C ARG A 84 -9.18 -6.46 0.92
N VAL A 85 -9.33 -7.78 0.86
CA VAL A 85 -8.68 -8.62 -0.15
C VAL A 85 -9.34 -8.44 -1.53
N TYR A 86 -10.63 -8.73 -1.64
CA TYR A 86 -11.33 -8.89 -2.91
C TYR A 86 -11.96 -7.62 -3.47
N GLN A 87 -12.25 -6.62 -2.63
CA GLN A 87 -12.83 -5.35 -3.10
C GLN A 87 -11.83 -4.18 -3.06
N PHE A 88 -10.65 -4.37 -2.48
CA PHE A 88 -9.62 -3.35 -2.39
C PHE A 88 -8.26 -3.78 -2.97
N TYR A 89 -7.57 -4.77 -2.41
CA TYR A 89 -6.20 -5.10 -2.85
C TYR A 89 -6.15 -5.70 -4.26
N ILE A 90 -6.98 -6.71 -4.56
CA ILE A 90 -6.95 -7.36 -5.87
C ILE A 90 -7.38 -6.42 -7.01
N PRO A 91 -8.47 -5.63 -6.90
CA PRO A 91 -8.80 -4.67 -7.95
C PRO A 91 -7.67 -3.67 -8.23
N VAL A 92 -7.00 -3.16 -7.19
CA VAL A 92 -5.86 -2.24 -7.36
C VAL A 92 -4.70 -2.93 -8.08
N PHE A 93 -4.36 -4.16 -7.68
CA PHE A 93 -3.32 -4.95 -8.35
C PHE A 93 -3.63 -5.17 -9.83
N LEU A 94 -4.84 -5.61 -10.15
CA LEU A 94 -5.26 -5.87 -11.53
C LEU A 94 -5.22 -4.59 -12.38
N TRP A 95 -5.64 -3.45 -11.80
CA TRP A 95 -5.48 -2.16 -12.46
C TRP A 95 -4.01 -1.82 -12.73
N CYS A 96 -3.12 -2.00 -11.74
CA CYS A 96 -1.69 -1.76 -11.93
C CYS A 96 -1.10 -2.64 -13.05
N GLU A 97 -1.49 -3.91 -13.14
CA GLU A 97 -1.05 -4.79 -14.23
C GLU A 97 -1.56 -4.33 -15.59
N ASP A 98 -2.84 -3.91 -15.69
CA ASP A 98 -3.39 -3.36 -16.92
C ASP A 98 -2.62 -2.09 -17.35
N GLN A 99 -2.25 -1.22 -16.39
CA GLN A 99 -1.41 -0.04 -16.68
C GLN A 99 -0.01 -0.41 -17.17
N VAL A 100 0.62 -1.46 -16.63
CA VAL A 100 1.92 -1.94 -17.12
C VAL A 100 1.82 -2.48 -18.55
N ILE A 101 0.75 -3.22 -18.85
CA ILE A 101 0.48 -3.72 -20.22
C ILE A 101 0.29 -2.54 -21.18
N GLU A 102 -0.54 -1.57 -20.83
CA GLU A 102 -0.80 -0.37 -21.63
C GLU A 102 0.47 0.47 -21.82
N HIS A 103 1.31 0.60 -20.80
CA HIS A 103 2.59 1.30 -20.88
C HIS A 103 3.53 0.62 -21.87
N ARG A 104 3.74 -0.70 -21.72
CA ARG A 104 4.64 -1.47 -22.59
C ARG A 104 4.16 -1.50 -24.05
N ALA A 105 2.85 -1.51 -24.28
CA ALA A 105 2.28 -1.50 -25.63
C ALA A 105 2.59 -0.21 -26.44
N LYS A 106 3.10 0.85 -25.80
CA LYS A 106 3.52 2.10 -26.46
C LYS A 106 4.89 1.98 -27.14
N TYR A 107 5.65 0.93 -26.84
CA TYR A 107 7.02 0.73 -27.30
C TYR A 107 7.09 -0.39 -28.34
N SER A 108 8.07 -0.31 -29.22
CA SER A 108 8.33 -1.31 -30.26
C SER A 108 9.22 -2.44 -29.73
N GLU A 109 9.22 -3.56 -30.44
CA GLU A 109 10.10 -4.68 -30.12
C GLU A 109 11.58 -4.26 -30.23
N GLY A 110 12.35 -4.49 -29.16
CA GLY A 110 13.76 -4.10 -29.07
C GLY A 110 14.03 -2.74 -28.42
N ASP A 111 12.99 -1.95 -28.13
CA ASP A 111 13.14 -0.70 -27.37
C ASP A 111 13.58 -0.99 -25.92
N ASP A 112 14.41 -0.10 -25.37
CA ASP A 112 14.66 -0.06 -23.92
C ASP A 112 13.45 0.61 -23.24
N ILE A 113 12.61 -0.20 -22.60
CA ILE A 113 11.33 0.26 -22.04
C ILE A 113 11.57 0.70 -20.58
N PRO A 114 11.40 1.99 -20.25
CA PRO A 114 11.52 2.44 -18.88
C PRO A 114 10.41 1.82 -18.01
N PRO A 115 10.66 1.57 -16.71
CA PRO A 115 9.62 1.06 -15.83
C PRO A 115 8.47 2.06 -15.71
N LEU A 116 7.24 1.56 -15.59
CA LEU A 116 6.09 2.40 -15.27
C LEU A 116 6.18 2.86 -13.81
N VAL A 117 6.07 4.16 -13.55
CA VAL A 117 6.00 4.68 -12.17
C VAL A 117 4.54 4.87 -11.76
N ILE A 118 4.11 4.21 -10.67
CA ILE A 118 2.77 4.33 -10.10
C ILE A 118 2.85 5.00 -8.73
N GLY A 119 2.27 6.21 -8.63
CA GLY A 119 2.21 6.96 -7.38
C GLY A 119 1.06 6.50 -6.47
N VAL A 120 1.35 6.27 -5.18
CA VAL A 120 0.35 5.91 -4.15
C VAL A 120 0.31 6.99 -3.06
N SER A 121 -0.78 7.75 -3.02
CA SER A 121 -0.97 8.86 -2.08
C SER A 121 -2.24 8.72 -1.25
N ALA A 122 -2.10 8.88 0.06
CA ALA A 122 -3.16 8.81 1.05
C ALA A 122 -2.66 9.32 2.42
N PRO A 123 -3.55 9.76 3.33
CA PRO A 123 -3.17 10.23 4.67
C PRO A 123 -2.34 9.21 5.46
N GLN A 124 -1.61 9.68 6.48
CA GLN A 124 -0.87 8.78 7.38
C GLN A 124 -1.83 7.81 8.10
N GLY A 125 -1.40 6.56 8.28
CA GLY A 125 -2.23 5.51 8.91
C GLY A 125 -3.28 4.87 8.00
N SER A 126 -3.37 5.27 6.73
CA SER A 126 -4.31 4.67 5.76
C SER A 126 -3.89 3.30 5.21
N GLY A 127 -2.67 2.83 5.53
CA GLY A 127 -2.17 1.52 5.11
C GLY A 127 -1.48 1.48 3.75
N LYS A 128 -0.98 2.60 3.23
CA LYS A 128 -0.23 2.67 1.95
C LYS A 128 0.91 1.67 1.88
N THR A 129 1.83 1.70 2.85
CA THR A 129 2.97 0.79 2.91
C THR A 129 2.53 -0.67 2.89
N THR A 130 1.42 -1.00 3.57
CA THR A 130 0.85 -2.35 3.54
C THR A 130 0.27 -2.71 2.17
N LEU A 131 -0.44 -1.79 1.52
CA LEU A 131 -0.96 -1.99 0.16
C LEU A 131 0.18 -2.19 -0.84
N VAL A 132 1.18 -1.30 -0.82
CA VAL A 132 2.31 -1.37 -1.76
C VAL A 132 3.14 -2.62 -1.54
N PHE A 133 3.36 -3.03 -0.28
CA PHE A 133 3.97 -4.32 0.02
C PHE A 133 3.19 -5.50 -0.58
N ALA A 134 1.85 -5.47 -0.51
CA ALA A 134 1.03 -6.50 -1.14
C ALA A 134 1.06 -6.46 -2.67
N LEU A 135 1.13 -5.27 -3.27
CA LEU A 135 1.28 -5.10 -4.72
C LEU A 135 2.63 -5.66 -5.20
N ASP A 136 3.73 -5.29 -4.53
CA ASP A 136 5.07 -5.79 -4.85
C ASP A 136 5.12 -7.31 -4.79
N TYR A 137 4.58 -7.92 -3.72
CA TYR A 137 4.47 -9.37 -3.60
C TYR A 137 3.64 -10.01 -4.73
N LEU A 138 2.48 -9.45 -5.08
CA LEU A 138 1.64 -9.99 -6.15
C LEU A 138 2.31 -9.87 -7.53
N PHE A 139 3.06 -8.79 -7.79
CA PHE A 139 3.86 -8.64 -9.01
C PHE A 139 4.96 -9.70 -9.09
N GLN A 140 5.68 -9.94 -7.99
CA GLN A 140 6.69 -10.99 -7.92
C GLN A 140 6.10 -12.38 -8.18
N VAL A 141 4.96 -12.71 -7.56
CA VAL A 141 4.25 -13.99 -7.78
C VAL A 141 3.74 -14.11 -9.22
N ALA A 142 3.35 -12.99 -9.85
CA ALA A 142 2.99 -12.95 -11.27
C ALA A 142 4.20 -13.04 -12.22
N GLY A 143 5.42 -13.16 -11.69
CA GLY A 143 6.66 -13.26 -12.47
C GLY A 143 7.13 -11.94 -13.06
N ARG A 144 6.66 -10.80 -12.51
CA ARG A 144 7.02 -9.45 -12.95
C ARG A 144 7.94 -8.81 -11.92
N LYS A 145 8.97 -8.10 -12.37
CA LYS A 145 9.89 -7.37 -11.49
C LYS A 145 9.31 -5.99 -11.12
N SER A 146 9.18 -5.72 -9.83
CA SER A 146 8.76 -4.44 -9.26
C SER A 146 9.79 -3.91 -8.27
N ALA A 147 9.73 -2.60 -8.02
CA ALA A 147 10.43 -1.96 -6.91
C ALA A 147 9.48 -1.00 -6.18
N THR A 148 9.77 -0.74 -4.90
CA THR A 148 9.02 0.21 -4.07
C THR A 148 9.94 1.28 -3.55
N LEU A 149 9.47 2.53 -3.59
CA LEU A 149 10.15 3.71 -3.08
C LEU A 149 9.17 4.50 -2.21
N SER A 150 9.58 4.91 -1.01
CA SER A 150 8.82 5.85 -0.22
C SER A 150 9.41 7.25 -0.34
N ILE A 151 8.56 8.27 -0.46
CA ILE A 151 9.03 9.68 -0.37
C ILE A 151 9.72 9.94 0.96
N ASP A 152 9.33 9.20 2.00
CA ASP A 152 9.87 9.35 3.34
C ASP A 152 11.35 8.94 3.40
N ASP A 153 11.84 8.15 2.44
CA ASP A 153 13.25 7.71 2.31
C ASP A 153 14.18 8.81 1.79
N PHE A 154 13.63 9.82 1.10
CA PHE A 154 14.42 10.88 0.44
C PHE A 154 14.54 12.18 1.25
N TYR A 155 14.02 12.22 2.48
CA TYR A 155 14.24 13.36 3.35
C TYR A 155 15.66 13.37 3.92
N LEU A 156 16.11 14.57 4.29
CA LEU A 156 17.35 14.78 5.04
C LEU A 156 17.45 13.88 6.29
N THR A 157 18.68 13.44 6.58
CA THR A 157 19.02 12.73 7.82
C THR A 157 18.79 13.62 9.04
N ALA A 158 18.68 13.04 10.24
CA ALA A 158 18.52 13.83 11.47
C ALA A 158 19.64 14.87 11.66
N LYS A 159 20.87 14.53 11.27
CA LYS A 159 22.01 15.46 11.29
C LYS A 159 21.78 16.64 10.33
N GLU A 160 21.46 16.36 9.07
CA GLU A 160 21.24 17.39 8.05
C GLU A 160 20.00 18.24 8.34
N GLN A 161 18.95 17.67 8.94
CA GLN A 161 17.79 18.42 9.41
C GLN A 161 18.16 19.42 10.52
N ASN A 162 19.01 19.02 11.47
CA ASN A 162 19.51 19.92 12.50
C ASN A 162 20.37 21.04 11.89
N GLU A 163 21.25 20.72 10.95
CA GLU A 163 22.04 21.72 10.22
C GLU A 163 21.15 22.69 9.42
N LEU A 164 20.07 22.19 8.82
CA LEU A 164 19.09 23.02 8.10
C LEU A 164 18.35 23.96 9.05
N ARG A 165 17.91 23.47 10.23
CA ARG A 165 17.32 24.31 11.28
C ARG A 165 18.27 25.43 11.69
N ASP A 166 19.51 25.09 12.00
CA ASP A 166 20.50 26.05 12.50
C ASP A 166 20.84 27.13 11.45
N ARG A 167 20.73 26.80 10.15
CA ARG A 167 20.90 27.75 9.04
C ARG A 167 19.75 28.77 8.92
N TYR A 168 18.55 28.44 9.37
CA TYR A 168 17.36 29.27 9.23
C TYR A 168 16.69 29.56 10.58
N PRO A 169 17.37 30.28 11.49
CA PRO A 169 16.81 30.63 12.79
C PRO A 169 15.55 31.51 12.63
N GLY A 170 14.53 31.25 13.44
CA GLY A 170 13.22 31.89 13.40
C GLY A 170 12.18 31.20 12.51
N ASN A 171 12.55 30.11 11.82
CA ASN A 171 11.59 29.28 11.09
C ASN A 171 10.93 28.25 12.02
N ALA A 172 9.75 28.58 12.53
CA ALA A 172 9.01 27.73 13.46
C ALA A 172 8.75 26.29 12.95
N LEU A 173 8.67 26.06 11.63
CA LEU A 173 8.50 24.71 11.06
C LEU A 173 9.76 23.86 11.19
N LEU A 174 10.94 24.46 11.01
CA LEU A 174 12.22 23.77 11.19
C LEU A 174 12.59 23.63 12.68
N GLU A 175 12.12 24.55 13.51
CA GLU A 175 12.39 24.58 14.95
C GLU A 175 11.47 23.68 15.78
N SER A 176 10.23 23.42 15.32
CA SER A 176 9.24 22.58 16.01
C SER A 176 9.38 21.07 15.77
N ALA A 177 10.45 20.61 15.11
CA ALA A 177 10.72 19.18 14.94
C ALA A 177 11.32 18.56 16.23
N PHE A 178 10.44 18.28 17.21
CA PHE A 178 10.72 17.69 18.52
C PHE A 178 11.34 16.27 18.46
N GLY A 179 12.66 16.15 18.26
CA GLY A 179 13.41 14.90 18.48
C GLY A 179 12.91 13.71 17.66
N GLY A 180 12.46 13.97 16.43
CA GLY A 180 11.74 13.03 15.57
C GLY A 180 12.37 11.65 15.52
N ARG A 181 11.60 10.61 15.83
CA ARG A 181 11.94 9.20 15.57
C ARG A 181 11.90 8.87 14.07
N GLY A 182 12.42 9.75 13.25
CA GLY A 182 12.71 9.53 11.86
C GLY A 182 14.22 9.44 11.69
N ASP A 183 14.86 8.52 12.41
CA ASP A 183 16.19 8.07 12.01
C ASP A 183 16.00 7.34 10.69
N ARG A 184 16.28 8.04 9.59
CA ARG A 184 16.14 7.51 8.24
C ARG A 184 17.37 6.71 7.87
N ALA A 185 17.14 5.73 7.00
CA ALA A 185 18.15 4.86 6.48
C ALA A 185 19.28 5.67 5.81
N ASP A 186 20.51 5.49 6.30
CA ASP A 186 21.71 5.85 5.55
C ASP A 186 21.64 5.21 4.16
N PRO A 187 22.06 5.89 3.07
CA PRO A 187 22.04 5.30 1.73
C PRO A 187 22.70 3.92 1.63
N SER A 188 23.65 3.60 2.51
CA SER A 188 24.27 2.28 2.63
C SER A 188 23.33 1.14 3.01
N VAL A 189 22.13 1.43 3.53
CA VAL A 189 21.12 0.40 3.87
C VAL A 189 19.92 0.42 2.93
N TRP A 190 19.96 1.22 1.86
CA TRP A 190 18.89 1.24 0.88
C TRP A 190 18.83 -0.09 0.12
N PRO A 191 17.62 -0.59 -0.19
CA PRO A 191 17.47 -1.81 -0.97
C PRO A 191 17.94 -1.56 -2.41
N GLU A 192 18.86 -2.39 -2.89
CA GLU A 192 19.25 -2.43 -4.30
C GLU A 192 18.37 -3.41 -5.08
N VAL A 193 17.96 -3.03 -6.28
CA VAL A 193 17.12 -3.86 -7.14
C VAL A 193 17.71 -3.95 -8.54
N GLU A 194 17.93 -5.17 -9.04
CA GLU A 194 18.45 -5.42 -10.38
C GLU A 194 17.35 -5.46 -11.45
N GLY A 195 17.52 -4.66 -12.50
CA GLY A 195 16.59 -4.55 -13.63
C GLY A 195 16.57 -5.76 -14.58
N PRO A 196 15.82 -5.65 -15.70
CA PRO A 196 14.91 -4.55 -16.02
C PRO A 196 13.64 -4.61 -15.15
N LEU A 197 13.24 -3.47 -14.60
CA LEU A 197 12.00 -3.34 -13.82
C LEU A 197 10.82 -3.11 -14.77
N GLU A 198 9.65 -3.64 -14.41
CA GLU A 198 8.42 -3.37 -15.14
C GLU A 198 7.64 -2.21 -14.52
N VAL A 199 7.66 -2.11 -13.18
CA VAL A 199 6.91 -1.12 -12.42
C VAL A 199 7.70 -0.67 -11.20
N VAL A 200 7.57 0.61 -10.87
CA VAL A 200 8.05 1.21 -9.62
C VAL A 200 6.85 1.81 -8.88
N PHE A 201 6.61 1.37 -7.65
CA PHE A 201 5.61 1.98 -6.78
C PHE A 201 6.26 3.10 -5.97
N PHE A 202 5.74 4.31 -6.11
CA PHE A 202 6.21 5.48 -5.36
C PHE A 202 5.16 5.92 -4.37
N GLU A 203 5.38 5.69 -3.08
CA GLU A 203 4.39 5.91 -2.03
C GLU A 203 4.74 7.07 -1.10
N GLY A 204 3.73 7.72 -0.53
CA GLY A 204 3.94 8.90 0.30
C GLY A 204 2.69 9.74 0.49
N TRP A 205 2.80 10.87 1.18
CA TRP A 205 1.70 11.82 1.28
C TRP A 205 2.02 13.09 0.49
N MET A 206 1.60 13.12 -0.77
CA MET A 206 1.94 14.20 -1.71
C MET A 206 0.89 15.32 -1.75
N LEU A 207 0.45 15.82 -0.59
CA LEU A 207 -0.56 16.88 -0.56
C LEU A 207 0.06 18.21 -1.06
N GLY A 208 -0.56 18.82 -2.08
CA GLY A 208 -0.21 20.18 -2.55
C GLY A 208 0.70 20.26 -3.78
N PHE A 209 1.17 19.13 -4.32
CA PHE A 209 1.98 19.12 -5.54
C PHE A 209 1.11 18.80 -6.76
N LYS A 210 1.27 19.59 -7.82
CA LYS A 210 0.76 19.26 -9.15
C LYS A 210 1.90 18.60 -9.94
N PRO A 211 1.61 17.63 -10.83
CA PRO A 211 2.61 17.14 -11.76
C PRO A 211 3.18 18.33 -12.54
N LEU A 212 4.51 18.43 -12.56
CA LEU A 212 5.18 19.45 -13.35
C LEU A 212 5.17 19.03 -14.84
N PRO A 213 5.06 19.97 -15.78
CA PRO A 213 5.24 19.65 -17.19
C PRO A 213 6.62 19.04 -17.44
N ASN A 214 6.70 18.07 -18.36
CA ASN A 214 7.95 17.36 -18.70
C ASN A 214 9.12 18.31 -19.04
N GLU A 215 8.81 19.45 -19.65
CA GLU A 215 9.80 20.49 -19.99
C GLU A 215 10.48 21.07 -18.75
N VAL A 216 9.72 21.30 -17.67
CA VAL A 216 10.24 21.84 -16.40
C VAL A 216 11.15 20.83 -15.72
N VAL A 217 10.75 19.56 -15.72
CA VAL A 217 11.55 18.49 -15.10
C VAL A 217 12.86 18.29 -15.87
N LYS A 218 12.81 18.22 -17.21
CA LYS A 218 14.01 18.08 -18.05
C LYS A 218 14.96 19.27 -17.97
N ALA A 219 14.47 20.47 -17.67
CA ALA A 219 15.30 21.65 -17.46
C ALA A 219 16.11 21.58 -16.16
N VAL A 220 15.60 20.88 -15.14
CA VAL A 220 16.29 20.66 -13.86
C VAL A 220 17.25 19.48 -13.95
N ASP A 221 16.79 18.37 -14.55
CA ASP A 221 17.61 17.19 -14.79
C ASP A 221 17.32 16.63 -16.19
N PRO A 222 18.23 16.85 -17.17
CA PRO A 222 18.09 16.35 -18.53
C PRO A 222 18.05 14.82 -18.62
N GLN A 223 18.51 14.11 -17.59
CA GLN A 223 18.53 12.65 -17.51
C GLN A 223 17.34 12.08 -16.73
N ALA A 224 16.46 12.92 -16.18
CA ALA A 224 15.27 12.46 -15.49
C ALA A 224 14.41 11.60 -16.43
N ILE A 225 14.24 10.33 -16.05
CA ILE A 225 13.34 9.39 -16.72
C ILE A 225 11.94 9.69 -16.17
N ILE A 226 11.05 10.19 -17.04
CA ILE A 226 9.66 10.53 -16.73
C ILE A 226 8.74 9.76 -17.67
#